data_AF-A0A2W1MP92-F1
#
_entry.id   AF-A0A2W1MP92-F1
#
_cell.length_a   1.000
_cell.length_b   1.000
_cell.length_c   1.000
_cell.angle_alpha   90.00
_cell.angle_beta   90.00
_cell.angle_gamma   90.00
#
_symmetry.space_group_name_H-M   'P 1'
#
loop_
_entity.id
_entity.type
_entity.pdbx_description
1 polymer ?
#
loop_
_entity_poly.entity_id
_entity_poly.type
_entity_poly.pdbx_seq_one_letter_code
_entity_poly.pdbx_strand_id
1 'polypeptide(L)' 'MQTEEAASVAEKPQVKVKITREQGHRHAGTKHAKDTVISVSESDAQAIVSLKAGEIVKGGK' A
#
# COMPACT_ATOMS: atom_id res chain seq x y z
N MET A 1 7.28 9.37 26.72
CA MET A 1 7.62 7.94 26.65
C MET A 1 7.18 7.45 25.29
N GLN A 2 8.13 7.04 24.45
CA GLN A 2 7.90 6.33 23.19
C GLN A 2 7.18 5.00 23.48
N THR A 3 6.19 4.70 22.67
CA THR A 3 5.65 3.35 22.40
C THR A 3 5.34 3.41 20.90
N GLU A 4 6.20 3.02 19.97
CA GLU A 4 6.76 1.67 19.74
C GLU A 4 5.78 0.56 20.09
N GLU A 5 4.81 0.35 19.18
CA GLU A 5 3.94 -0.83 19.08
C GLU A 5 3.31 -0.76 17.67
N ALA A 6 3.36 -1.73 16.75
CA ALA A 6 3.93 -3.05 16.75
C ALA A 6 4.31 -3.40 15.30
N ALA A 7 5.57 -3.78 15.08
CA ALA A 7 5.91 -4.69 14.01
C ALA A 7 5.52 -6.10 14.47
N SER A 8 4.46 -6.68 13.89
CA SER A 8 4.26 -8.13 13.69
C SER A 8 2.82 -8.40 13.26
N VAL A 9 2.49 -8.10 12.01
CA VAL A 9 1.41 -8.81 11.31
C VAL A 9 2.15 -9.61 10.25
N ALA A 10 2.26 -10.92 10.48
CA ALA A 10 2.79 -11.97 9.60
C ALA A 10 3.45 -11.47 8.30
N GLU A 11 4.74 -11.73 8.10
CA GLU A 11 5.53 -11.47 6.87
C GLU A 11 4.95 -12.19 5.63
N LYS A 12 3.70 -11.90 5.28
CA LYS A 12 3.16 -12.12 3.95
C LYS A 12 3.96 -11.23 3.01
N PRO A 13 4.24 -11.68 1.77
CA PRO A 13 4.94 -10.87 0.80
C PRO A 13 4.22 -9.53 0.63
N GLN A 14 4.83 -8.46 1.14
CA GLN A 14 4.31 -7.10 1.03
C GLN A 14 4.76 -6.53 -0.30
N VAL A 15 3.79 -6.24 -1.16
CA VAL A 15 3.98 -5.58 -2.44
C VAL A 15 3.85 -4.08 -2.24
N LYS A 16 4.83 -3.34 -2.75
CA LYS A 16 4.76 -1.88 -2.77
C LYS A 16 3.88 -1.45 -3.93
N VAL A 17 2.92 -0.57 -3.66
CA VAL A 17 1.97 -0.01 -4.62
C VAL A 17 2.01 1.50 -4.52
N LYS A 18 2.20 2.17 -5.64
CA LYS A 18 2.13 3.62 -5.75
C LYS A 18 0.71 4.02 -6.10
N ILE A 19 0.07 4.82 -5.27
CA ILE A 19 -1.25 5.37 -5.54
C ILE A 19 -1.14 6.40 -6.67
N THR A 20 -1.80 6.15 -7.80
CA THR A 20 -1.79 7.03 -8.98
C THR A 20 -3.10 7.81 -9.12
N ARG A 21 -4.12 7.44 -8.34
CA ARG A 21 -5.43 8.08 -8.34
C ARG A 21 -5.35 9.52 -7.82
N GLU A 22 -5.94 10.45 -8.57
CA GLU A 22 -5.88 11.88 -8.24
C GLU A 22 -6.52 12.25 -6.90
N GLN A 23 -7.61 11.57 -6.53
CA GLN A 23 -8.28 11.78 -5.23
C GLN A 23 -7.59 11.02 -4.06
N GLY A 24 -6.50 10.31 -4.34
CA GLY A 24 -5.88 9.35 -3.43
C GLY A 24 -6.65 8.03 -3.32
N HIS A 25 -6.20 7.17 -2.42
CA HIS A 25 -6.82 5.87 -2.12
C HIS A 25 -6.87 5.63 -0.63
N ARG A 26 -8.02 5.16 -0.13
CA ARG A 26 -8.19 4.81 1.28
C ARG A 26 -7.94 3.32 1.45
N HIS A 27 -6.91 2.96 2.21
CA HIS A 27 -6.53 1.59 2.50
C HIS A 27 -6.43 1.40 4.01
N ALA A 28 -7.00 0.31 4.54
CA ALA A 28 -7.00 0.01 5.98
C ALA A 28 -7.42 1.19 6.90
N GLY A 29 -8.40 1.99 6.47
CA GLY A 29 -8.88 3.17 7.21
C GLY A 29 -8.06 4.45 7.00
N THR A 30 -6.84 4.36 6.48
CA THR A 30 -5.94 5.49 6.20
C THR A 30 -6.08 5.99 4.77
N LYS A 31 -6.16 7.32 4.57
CA LYS A 31 -6.22 7.92 3.23
C LYS A 31 -4.81 8.25 2.75
N HIS A 32 -4.39 7.63 1.67
CA HIS A 32 -3.12 7.88 1.00
C HIS A 32 -3.33 8.83 -0.19
N ALA A 33 -2.48 9.83 -0.32
CA ALA A 33 -2.55 10.79 -1.42
C ALA A 33 -2.04 10.18 -2.74
N LYS A 34 -2.25 10.89 -3.85
CA LYS A 34 -1.58 10.59 -5.11
C LYS A 34 -0.05 10.58 -4.90
N ASP A 35 0.63 9.73 -5.65
CA ASP A 35 2.08 9.49 -5.62
C ASP A 35 2.61 8.88 -4.31
N THR A 36 1.74 8.54 -3.34
CA THR A 36 2.13 7.84 -2.12
C THR A 36 2.40 6.37 -2.41
N VAL A 37 3.54 5.86 -1.92
CA VAL A 37 3.85 4.42 -1.98
C VAL A 37 3.43 3.77 -0.67
N ILE A 38 2.59 2.74 -0.76
CA ILE A 38 2.16 1.93 0.37
C ILE A 38 2.59 0.48 0.19
N SER A 39 2.91 -0.19 1.29
CA SER A 39 3.18 -1.63 1.30
C SER A 39 1.90 -2.36 1.70
N VAL A 40 1.41 -3.23 0.83
CA VAL A 40 0.15 -3.97 1.00
C VAL A 40 0.36 -5.44 0.63
N SER A 41 -0.57 -6.32 0.98
CA SER A 41 -0.51 -7.73 0.54
C SER A 41 -0.70 -7.84 -0.98
N GLU A 42 -0.26 -8.94 -1.59
CA GLU A 42 -0.46 -9.20 -3.04
C GLU A 42 -1.93 -9.08 -3.47
N SER A 43 -2.87 -9.61 -2.67
CA SER A 43 -4.31 -9.53 -2.94
C SER A 43 -4.82 -8.09 -2.95
N ASP A 44 -4.39 -7.27 -1.98
CA ASP A 44 -4.74 -5.85 -1.91
C ASP A 44 -4.09 -5.06 -3.04
N ALA A 45 -2.84 -5.38 -3.40
CA ALA A 45 -2.17 -4.77 -4.54
C ALA A 45 -2.94 -5.02 -5.84
N GLN A 46 -3.38 -6.25 -6.08
CA GLN A 46 -4.22 -6.59 -7.23
C GLN A 46 -5.56 -5.84 -7.19
N ALA A 47 -6.19 -5.71 -6.02
CA ALA A 47 -7.42 -4.92 -5.88
C ALA A 47 -7.20 -3.44 -6.20
N ILE A 48 -6.12 -2.84 -5.69
CA ILE A 48 -5.77 -1.43 -5.95
C ILE A 48 -5.48 -1.19 -7.44
N VAL A 49 -4.75 -2.08 -8.10
CA VAL A 49 -4.48 -2.01 -9.54
C VAL A 49 -5.75 -2.21 -10.37
N SER A 50 -6.56 -3.22 -10.03
CA SER A 50 -7.84 -3.51 -10.71
C SER A 50 -8.82 -2.32 -10.62
N LEU A 51 -8.87 -1.66 -9.46
CA LEU A 51 -9.66 -0.46 -9.23
C LEU A 51 -9.06 0.81 -9.87
N LYS A 52 -7.94 0.71 -10.60
CA LYS A 52 -7.17 1.83 -11.16
C LYS A 52 -6.83 2.88 -10.09
N ALA A 53 -6.63 2.43 -8.86
CA ALA A 53 -6.33 3.29 -7.72
C ALA A 53 -4.81 3.49 -7.54
N GLY A 54 -4.00 2.57 -8.05
CA GLY A 54 -2.55 2.61 -7.98
C GLY A 54 -1.89 1.60 -8.89
N GLU A 55 -0.57 1.61 -8.93
CA GLU A 55 0.28 0.72 -9.73
C GLU A 55 1.30 0.03 -8.82
N ILE A 56 1.55 -1.27 -9.04
CA ILE A 56 2.56 -2.01 -8.30
C ILE A 56 3.95 -1.47 -8.65
N VAL A 57 4.64 -0.91 -7.66
CA VAL A 57 6.05 -0.54 -7.79
C VAL A 57 6.88 -1.75 -7.39
N LYS A 58 7.15 -2.61 -8.37
CA LYS A 58 8.08 -3.73 -8.20
C LYS A 58 9.45 -3.13 -7.93
N GLY A 59 9.93 -3.22 -6.68
CA GLY A 59 11.29 -2.82 -6.33
C GLY A 59 12.24 -3.51 -7.29
N GLY A 60 12.97 -2.71 -8.07
CA GLY A 60 13.96 -3.21 -9.02
C GLY A 60 14.95 -4.10 -8.29
N LYS A 61 15.11 -5.28 -8.86
CA LYS A 61 16.22 -6.25 -8.78
C LYS A 61 17.39 -5.90 -7.85
#